data_AF-A0A7C9TQW8-F1
#
_entry.id   AF-A0A7C9TQW8-F1
#
_cell.length_a   1.000
_cell.length_b   1.000
_cell.length_c   1.000
_cell.angle_alpha   90.00
_cell.angle_beta   90.00
_cell.angle_gamma   90.00
#
_symmetry.space_group_name_H-M   'P 1'
#
loop_
_entity.id
_entity.type
_entity.pdbx_description
1 polymer ?
#
loop_
_entity_poly.entity_id
_entity_poly.type
_entity_poly.pdbx_seq_one_letter_code
_entity_poly.pdbx_strand_id
1 'polypeptide(L)'
;MTRLRSALDRTRARLAGGDDRGITLIELLVATLIFSILLTLVVSAYSTLSRSITLAGAVDSNVKLSSLGMNEISKVLRFAATNPVLGHPINDPAFVTADVETLTVYSYVDANATTPAPVKVTFSLNASRQLVEQRYAGTATNGFWSFASTPSVTRILTGAVIAPSAGERPLFSYQTVTNGTYLTVPSGGLTASQLPQVAAVTVTMKIKGASGAGGGASSPMTISNTVGLPNLGLARTGQDMP
;
A
#
# COMPACT_ATOMS: atom_id res chain seq x y z
N MET A 1 -30.75 -76.24 -4.57
CA MET A 1 -30.94 -75.13 -3.60
C MET A 1 -30.13 -75.28 -2.30
N THR A 2 -29.24 -76.27 -2.17
CA THR A 2 -28.55 -76.61 -0.91
C THR A 2 -27.22 -75.85 -0.68
N ARG A 3 -26.59 -75.31 -1.75
CA ARG A 3 -25.30 -74.60 -1.62
C ARG A 3 -25.42 -73.15 -1.15
N LEU A 4 -26.54 -72.48 -1.43
CA LEU A 4 -26.78 -71.09 -1.00
C LEU A 4 -26.94 -70.96 0.53
N ARG A 5 -27.55 -71.97 1.18
CA ARG A 5 -27.71 -72.01 2.64
C ARG A 5 -26.35 -72.11 3.36
N SER A 6 -25.41 -72.90 2.82
CA SER A 6 -24.07 -73.06 3.42
C SER A 6 -23.16 -71.82 3.34
N ALA A 7 -23.46 -70.88 2.43
CA ALA A 7 -22.72 -69.63 2.29
C ALA A 7 -23.25 -68.58 3.26
N LEU A 8 -24.57 -68.54 3.48
CA LEU A 8 -25.23 -67.66 4.45
C LEU A 8 -24.94 -68.05 5.91
N ASP A 9 -24.80 -69.35 6.20
CA ASP A 9 -24.43 -69.80 7.55
C ASP A 9 -22.97 -69.49 7.89
N ARG A 10 -22.08 -69.47 6.89
CA ARG A 10 -20.66 -69.11 7.09
C ARG A 10 -20.43 -67.61 7.28
N THR A 11 -21.22 -66.75 6.65
CA THR A 11 -21.18 -65.31 6.93
C THR A 11 -21.81 -64.97 8.28
N ARG A 12 -22.89 -65.66 8.68
CA ARG A 12 -23.47 -65.52 10.03
C ARG A 12 -22.53 -66.00 11.14
N ALA A 13 -21.83 -67.11 10.96
CA ALA A 13 -20.87 -67.59 11.95
C ALA A 13 -19.64 -66.66 12.10
N ARG A 14 -19.23 -65.96 11.03
CA ARG A 14 -18.16 -64.96 11.08
C ARG A 14 -18.58 -63.64 11.73
N LEU A 15 -19.85 -63.27 11.62
CA LEU A 15 -20.40 -62.09 12.31
C LEU A 15 -20.75 -62.39 13.78
N ALA A 16 -21.14 -63.63 14.11
CA ALA A 16 -21.44 -64.06 15.48
C ALA A 16 -20.20 -64.49 16.30
N GLY A 17 -19.06 -64.73 15.63
CA GLY A 17 -17.78 -65.07 16.26
C GLY A 17 -16.78 -63.91 16.30
N GLY A 18 -17.19 -62.71 15.88
CA GLY A 18 -16.42 -61.50 16.12
C GLY A 18 -16.59 -61.15 17.59
N ASP A 19 -15.56 -61.38 18.39
CA ASP A 19 -15.37 -60.98 19.79
C ASP A 19 -16.22 -59.75 20.19
N ASP A 20 -17.47 -59.96 20.64
CA ASP A 20 -18.33 -58.95 21.28
C ASP A 20 -17.82 -58.71 22.71
N ARG A 21 -16.54 -58.38 22.83
CA ARG A 21 -15.96 -57.87 24.07
C ARG A 21 -16.45 -56.43 24.17
N GLY A 22 -17.47 -56.22 25.01
CA GLY A 22 -17.96 -54.88 25.33
C GLY A 22 -16.78 -53.96 25.69
N ILE A 23 -16.82 -52.73 25.19
CA ILE A 23 -15.80 -51.72 25.46
C ILE A 23 -15.60 -51.60 26.97
N THR A 24 -14.38 -51.82 27.44
CA THR A 24 -14.08 -51.66 28.85
C THR A 24 -14.07 -50.18 29.22
N LEU A 25 -14.46 -49.85 30.47
CA LEU A 25 -14.46 -48.47 30.97
C LEU A 25 -13.09 -47.79 30.80
N ILE A 26 -12.02 -48.57 30.93
CA ILE A 26 -10.64 -48.09 30.75
C ILE A 26 -10.30 -47.80 29.28
N GLU A 27 -10.77 -48.60 28.32
CA GLU A 27 -10.57 -48.34 26.89
C GLU A 27 -11.28 -47.06 26.45
N LEU A 28 -12.50 -46.80 26.95
CA LEU A 28 -13.21 -45.57 26.66
C LEU A 28 -12.47 -44.33 27.20
N LEU A 29 -11.87 -44.45 28.39
CA LEU A 29 -11.08 -43.37 28.99
C LEU A 29 -9.81 -43.10 28.17
N VAL A 30 -9.08 -44.14 27.78
CA VAL A 30 -7.86 -43.98 26.96
C VAL A 30 -8.21 -43.45 25.58
N ALA A 31 -9.29 -43.92 24.95
CA ALA A 31 -9.74 -43.45 23.64
C ALA A 31 -10.12 -41.97 23.67
N THR A 32 -10.87 -41.53 24.68
CA THR A 32 -11.25 -40.10 24.83
C THR A 32 -10.05 -39.22 25.17
N LEU A 33 -9.08 -39.71 25.95
CA LEU A 33 -7.84 -39.00 26.23
C LEU A 33 -7.00 -38.80 24.97
N ILE A 34 -6.79 -39.86 24.18
CA ILE A 34 -6.07 -39.76 22.89
C ILE A 34 -6.84 -38.86 21.92
N PHE A 35 -8.16 -38.99 21.84
CA PHE A 35 -8.99 -38.16 20.96
C PHE A 35 -8.91 -36.67 21.33
N SER A 36 -8.91 -36.32 22.62
CA SER A 36 -8.78 -34.93 23.07
C SER A 36 -7.41 -34.32 22.70
N ILE A 37 -6.33 -35.10 22.79
CA ILE A 37 -5.00 -34.69 22.35
C ILE A 37 -5.01 -34.43 20.84
N LEU A 38 -5.58 -35.35 20.05
CA LEU A 38 -5.69 -35.20 18.60
C LEU A 38 -6.54 -33.97 18.22
N LEU A 39 -7.67 -33.75 18.88
CA LEU A 39 -8.52 -32.59 18.64
C LEU A 39 -7.76 -31.29 18.94
N THR A 40 -6.97 -31.25 20.01
CA THR A 40 -6.14 -30.09 20.38
C THR A 40 -5.09 -29.79 19.29
N LEU A 41 -4.46 -30.82 18.74
CA LEU A 41 -3.52 -30.66 17.62
C LEU A 41 -4.20 -30.15 16.35
N VAL A 42 -5.39 -30.66 16.02
CA VAL A 42 -6.16 -30.21 14.85
C VAL A 42 -6.62 -28.76 15.02
N VAL A 43 -7.16 -28.39 16.18
CA VAL A 43 -7.63 -27.02 16.45
C VAL A 43 -6.47 -26.02 16.43
N SER A 44 -5.32 -26.38 17.02
CA SER A 44 -4.13 -25.52 16.98
C SER A 44 -3.56 -25.36 15.56
N ALA A 45 -3.52 -26.44 14.77
CA ALA A 45 -3.12 -26.38 13.36
C ALA A 45 -4.09 -25.52 12.53
N TYR A 46 -5.39 -25.72 12.69
CA TYR A 46 -6.43 -24.94 12.00
C TYR A 46 -6.37 -23.45 12.38
N SER A 47 -6.18 -23.13 13.66
CA SER A 47 -6.06 -21.75 14.14
C SER A 47 -4.82 -21.06 13.57
N THR A 48 -3.70 -21.79 13.49
CA THR A 48 -2.45 -21.30 12.90
C THR A 48 -2.62 -21.05 11.40
N LEU A 49 -3.23 -21.99 10.68
CA LEU A 49 -3.48 -21.87 9.25
C LEU A 49 -4.43 -20.71 8.94
N SER A 50 -5.55 -20.60 9.66
CA SER A 50 -6.52 -19.51 9.49
C SER A 50 -5.87 -18.15 9.73
N ARG A 51 -5.04 -18.03 10.78
CA ARG A 51 -4.26 -16.82 11.05
C ARG A 51 -3.30 -16.50 9.91
N SER A 52 -2.60 -17.50 9.37
CA SER A 52 -1.67 -17.34 8.26
C SER A 52 -2.37 -16.80 7.01
N ILE A 53 -3.55 -17.33 6.67
CA ILE A 53 -4.34 -16.88 5.52
C ILE A 53 -4.78 -15.43 5.69
N THR A 54 -5.32 -15.05 6.86
CA THR A 54 -5.72 -13.67 7.14
C THR A 54 -4.53 -12.71 7.09
N LEU A 55 -3.37 -13.14 7.59
CA LEU A 55 -2.13 -12.36 7.54
C LEU A 55 -1.68 -12.11 6.09
N ALA A 56 -1.65 -13.16 5.28
CA ALA A 56 -1.27 -13.09 3.87
C ALA A 56 -2.21 -12.16 3.09
N GLY A 57 -3.52 -12.27 3.32
CA GLY A 57 -4.51 -11.38 2.68
C GLY A 57 -4.34 -9.91 3.05
N ALA A 58 -4.07 -9.61 4.32
CA ALA A 58 -3.84 -8.24 4.77
C ALA A 58 -2.55 -7.63 4.18
N VAL A 59 -1.46 -8.41 4.09
CA VAL A 59 -0.21 -7.98 3.46
C VAL A 59 -0.43 -7.72 1.96
N ASP A 60 -1.06 -8.66 1.24
CA ASP A 60 -1.34 -8.52 -0.19
C ASP A 60 -2.20 -7.28 -0.49
N SER A 61 -3.26 -7.04 0.30
CA SER A 61 -4.10 -5.86 0.14
C SER A 61 -3.32 -4.56 0.37
N ASN A 62 -2.45 -4.50 1.39
CA ASN A 62 -1.64 -3.31 1.67
C ASN A 62 -0.64 -3.04 0.53
N VAL A 63 0.03 -4.08 0.03
CA VAL A 63 0.97 -3.96 -1.10
C VAL A 63 0.25 -3.42 -2.34
N LYS A 64 -0.93 -3.99 -2.68
CA LYS A 64 -1.74 -3.53 -3.81
C LYS A 64 -2.14 -2.06 -3.68
N LEU A 65 -2.66 -1.65 -2.52
CA LEU A 65 -3.02 -0.25 -2.27
C LEU A 65 -1.80 0.67 -2.37
N SER A 66 -0.65 0.26 -1.83
CA SER A 66 0.58 1.04 -1.95
C SER A 66 1.08 1.17 -3.38
N SER A 67 0.99 0.13 -4.20
CA SER A 67 1.32 0.21 -5.62
C SER A 67 0.37 1.15 -6.37
N LEU A 68 -0.92 1.12 -6.06
CA LEU A 68 -1.90 2.06 -6.63
C LEU A 68 -1.58 3.50 -6.23
N GLY A 69 -1.28 3.76 -4.95
CA GLY A 69 -0.86 5.07 -4.47
C GLY A 69 0.43 5.55 -5.13
N MET A 70 1.42 4.67 -5.31
CA MET A 70 2.67 4.99 -5.99
C MET A 70 2.46 5.35 -7.46
N ASN A 71 1.61 4.59 -8.16
CA ASN A 71 1.26 4.87 -9.55
C ASN A 71 0.54 6.21 -9.70
N GLU A 72 -0.38 6.52 -8.78
CA GLU A 72 -1.10 7.78 -8.79
C GLU A 72 -0.16 8.98 -8.56
N ILE A 73 0.68 8.94 -7.52
CA ILE A 73 1.67 10.00 -7.28
C ILE A 73 2.57 10.16 -8.51
N SER A 74 3.06 9.05 -9.06
CA SER A 74 3.92 9.08 -10.24
C SER A 74 3.24 9.71 -11.45
N LYS A 75 1.95 9.42 -11.65
CA LYS A 75 1.14 10.02 -12.71
C LYS A 75 1.02 11.52 -12.49
N VAL A 76 0.61 11.98 -11.30
CA VAL A 76 0.46 13.40 -10.99
C VAL A 76 1.77 14.17 -11.19
N LEU A 77 2.89 13.61 -10.69
CA LEU A 77 4.21 14.24 -10.80
C LEU A 77 4.73 14.31 -12.24
N ARG A 78 4.46 13.30 -13.07
CA ARG A 78 4.85 13.33 -14.49
C ARG A 78 4.13 14.43 -15.28
N PHE A 79 2.96 14.86 -14.84
CA PHE A 79 2.20 15.97 -15.43
C PHE A 79 2.33 17.28 -14.65
N ALA A 80 3.27 17.34 -13.70
CA ALA A 80 3.51 18.56 -12.95
C ALA A 80 4.08 19.67 -13.83
N ALA A 81 3.57 20.89 -13.68
CA ALA A 81 3.92 22.03 -14.51
C ALA A 81 3.88 23.32 -13.72
N THR A 82 4.59 24.36 -14.19
CA THR A 82 4.54 25.70 -13.61
C THR A 82 3.16 26.33 -13.83
N ASN A 83 2.79 27.27 -12.95
CA ASN A 83 1.48 27.90 -12.97
C ASN A 83 1.57 29.40 -13.30
N PRO A 84 1.00 29.88 -14.42
CA PRO A 84 0.93 31.31 -14.68
C PRO A 84 -0.13 31.96 -13.78
N VAL A 85 0.28 32.99 -13.03
CA VAL A 85 -0.58 33.76 -12.13
C VAL A 85 -0.71 35.20 -12.62
N LEU A 86 -1.92 35.76 -12.56
CA LEU A 86 -2.19 37.11 -13.03
C LEU A 86 -1.39 38.12 -12.20
N GLY A 87 -0.67 39.02 -12.89
CA GLY A 87 0.17 40.05 -12.25
C GLY A 87 1.56 39.56 -11.82
N HIS A 88 1.90 38.29 -12.04
CA HIS A 88 3.24 37.76 -11.79
C HIS A 88 4.03 37.67 -13.11
N PRO A 89 5.23 38.26 -13.21
CA PRO A 89 6.05 38.20 -14.43
C PRO A 89 6.72 36.84 -14.64
N ILE A 90 6.79 36.01 -13.59
CA ILE A 90 7.36 34.68 -13.59
C ILE A 90 6.27 33.71 -13.12
N ASN A 91 6.12 32.59 -13.81
CA ASN A 91 5.19 31.54 -13.38
C ASN A 91 5.60 30.99 -12.01
N ASP A 92 4.60 30.70 -11.18
CA ASP A 92 4.84 29.99 -9.93
C ASP A 92 5.47 28.61 -10.23
N PRO A 93 6.38 28.13 -9.37
CA PRO A 93 6.97 26.81 -9.53
C PRO A 93 5.90 25.72 -9.53
N ALA A 94 6.24 24.56 -10.11
CA ALA A 94 5.31 23.43 -10.15
C ALA A 94 4.87 22.97 -8.76
N PHE A 95 5.74 23.12 -7.76
CA PHE A 95 5.46 22.80 -6.37
C PHE A 95 5.03 24.04 -5.59
N VAL A 96 3.94 23.92 -4.85
CA VAL A 96 3.46 24.91 -3.87
C VAL A 96 4.04 24.61 -2.49
N THR A 97 4.11 23.33 -2.13
CA THR A 97 4.66 22.85 -0.87
C THR A 97 5.39 21.56 -1.13
N ALA A 98 6.59 21.43 -0.60
CA ALA A 98 7.43 20.24 -0.77
C ALA A 98 8.09 19.92 0.57
N ASP A 99 7.37 19.18 1.42
CA ASP A 99 7.82 18.72 2.73
C ASP A 99 8.01 17.19 2.74
N VAL A 100 8.50 16.63 3.84
CA VAL A 100 8.85 15.21 3.98
C VAL A 100 7.64 14.28 3.97
N GLU A 101 6.46 14.74 4.42
CA GLU A 101 5.21 13.96 4.47
C GLU A 101 4.03 14.68 3.76
N THR A 102 4.24 15.89 3.26
CA THR A 102 3.22 16.67 2.53
C THR A 102 3.80 17.26 1.25
N LEU A 103 3.06 17.13 0.15
CA LEU A 103 3.45 17.60 -1.17
C LEU A 103 2.26 18.23 -1.86
N THR A 104 2.39 19.48 -2.32
CA THR A 104 1.37 20.13 -3.15
C THR A 104 1.97 20.58 -4.47
N VAL A 105 1.32 20.20 -5.57
CA VAL A 105 1.82 20.39 -6.93
C VAL A 105 0.71 20.83 -7.88
N TYR A 106 1.03 21.68 -8.84
CA TYR A 106 0.18 21.98 -9.99
C TYR A 106 0.42 20.95 -11.08
N SER A 107 -0.63 20.32 -11.59
CA SER A 107 -0.52 19.23 -12.56
C SER A 107 -1.62 19.30 -13.60
N TYR A 108 -1.28 18.96 -14.85
CA TYR A 108 -2.25 18.73 -15.92
C TYR A 108 -2.74 17.28 -15.96
N VAL A 109 -2.62 16.56 -14.85
CA VAL A 109 -3.17 15.21 -14.71
C VAL A 109 -4.67 15.23 -14.99
N ASP A 110 -5.11 14.28 -15.81
CA ASP A 110 -6.52 14.14 -16.23
C ASP A 110 -7.12 15.39 -16.91
N ALA A 111 -6.27 16.29 -17.44
CA ALA A 111 -6.73 17.45 -18.18
C ALA A 111 -7.46 17.04 -19.47
N ASN A 112 -8.56 17.72 -19.77
CA ASN A 112 -9.28 17.56 -21.03
C ASN A 112 -8.40 18.07 -22.20
N ALA A 113 -8.24 17.27 -23.26
CA ALA A 113 -7.40 17.62 -24.40
C ALA A 113 -7.88 18.86 -25.17
N THR A 114 -9.18 19.16 -25.16
CA THR A 114 -9.80 20.29 -25.86
C THR A 114 -9.75 21.57 -25.02
N THR A 115 -9.86 21.45 -23.70
CA THR A 115 -9.80 22.58 -22.76
C THR A 115 -8.92 22.19 -21.56
N PRO A 116 -7.59 22.15 -21.73
CA PRO A 116 -6.69 21.69 -20.69
C PRO A 116 -6.73 22.65 -19.50
N ALA A 117 -7.12 22.14 -18.35
CA ALA A 117 -7.13 22.87 -17.09
C ALA A 117 -6.22 22.15 -16.09
N PRO A 118 -5.28 22.87 -15.44
CA PRO A 118 -4.50 22.29 -14.38
C PRO A 118 -5.38 22.04 -13.14
N VAL A 119 -4.96 21.09 -12.34
CA VAL A 119 -5.44 20.84 -10.99
C VAL A 119 -4.30 21.08 -10.01
N LYS A 120 -4.62 21.63 -8.84
CA LYS A 120 -3.70 21.64 -7.70
C LYS A 120 -3.97 20.36 -6.92
N VAL A 121 -2.93 19.57 -6.67
CA VAL A 121 -3.03 18.27 -5.99
C VAL A 121 -2.17 18.31 -4.75
N THR A 122 -2.75 17.95 -3.61
CA THR A 122 -2.06 17.79 -2.32
C THR A 122 -2.05 16.32 -1.94
N PHE A 123 -0.85 15.80 -1.68
CA PHE A 123 -0.64 14.52 -1.02
C PHE A 123 -0.19 14.77 0.42
N SER A 124 -0.80 14.09 1.38
CA SER A 124 -0.41 14.17 2.80
C SER A 124 -0.74 12.90 3.55
N LEU A 125 -0.09 12.68 4.69
CA LEU A 125 -0.52 11.64 5.63
C LEU A 125 -1.64 12.17 6.52
N ASN A 126 -2.74 11.43 6.64
CA ASN A 126 -3.80 11.74 7.60
C ASN A 126 -3.43 11.31 9.03
N ALA A 127 -4.34 11.51 9.99
CA ALA A 127 -4.15 11.11 11.39
C ALA A 127 -3.91 9.59 11.56
N SER A 128 -4.43 8.76 10.66
CA SER A 128 -4.20 7.31 10.61
C SER A 128 -2.93 6.92 9.83
N ARG A 129 -2.11 7.91 9.46
CA ARG A 129 -0.91 7.78 8.61
C ARG A 129 -1.17 7.12 7.25
N GLN A 130 -2.38 7.27 6.72
CA GLN A 130 -2.69 6.85 5.36
C GLN A 130 -2.38 8.00 4.40
N LEU A 131 -1.84 7.68 3.23
CA LEU A 131 -1.65 8.68 2.19
C LEU A 131 -3.00 9.10 1.64
N VAL A 132 -3.29 10.39 1.72
CA VAL A 132 -4.50 11.02 1.19
C VAL A 132 -4.09 11.93 0.05
N GLU A 133 -4.90 11.91 -1.00
CA GLU A 133 -4.85 12.86 -2.08
C GLU A 133 -6.07 13.78 -2.03
N GLN A 134 -5.83 15.07 -2.20
CA GLN A 134 -6.84 16.10 -2.35
C GLN A 134 -6.60 16.86 -3.65
N ARG A 135 -7.63 17.01 -4.48
CA ARG A 135 -7.56 17.79 -5.72
C ARG A 135 -8.41 19.05 -5.61
N TYR A 136 -7.88 20.16 -6.09
CA TYR A 136 -8.54 21.46 -6.10
C TYR A 136 -8.69 21.90 -7.55
N ALA A 137 -9.93 22.23 -7.94
CA ALA A 137 -10.24 22.62 -9.30
C ALA A 137 -9.59 23.97 -9.65
N GLY A 138 -9.02 24.05 -10.86
CA GLY A 138 -8.50 25.29 -11.44
C GLY A 138 -9.62 26.11 -12.11
N THR A 139 -9.54 27.43 -12.02
CA THR A 139 -10.40 28.39 -12.72
C THR A 139 -9.54 29.37 -13.50
N ALA A 140 -9.80 29.48 -14.81
CA ALA A 140 -9.08 30.38 -15.70
C ALA A 140 -9.65 31.80 -15.64
N THR A 141 -8.78 32.80 -15.64
CA THR A 141 -9.13 34.22 -15.83
C THR A 141 -8.05 34.85 -16.71
N ASN A 142 -8.41 35.30 -17.91
CA ASN A 142 -7.47 35.91 -18.87
C ASN A 142 -6.22 35.05 -19.18
N GLY A 143 -6.37 33.71 -19.21
CA GLY A 143 -5.26 32.78 -19.46
C GLY A 143 -4.40 32.45 -18.23
N PHE A 144 -4.72 32.99 -17.06
CA PHE A 144 -4.08 32.69 -15.78
C PHE A 144 -4.96 31.76 -14.95
N TRP A 145 -4.35 30.98 -14.06
CA TRP A 145 -5.05 29.98 -13.26
C TRP A 145 -5.04 30.31 -11.78
N SER A 146 -6.23 30.23 -11.19
CA SER A 146 -6.46 30.22 -9.74
C SER A 146 -7.04 28.88 -9.33
N PHE A 147 -6.92 28.50 -8.06
CA PHE A 147 -7.41 27.20 -7.59
C PHE A 147 -8.33 27.37 -6.39
N ALA A 148 -9.36 26.51 -6.31
CA ALA A 148 -10.26 26.47 -5.17
C ALA A 148 -9.51 26.27 -3.84
N SER A 149 -10.10 26.75 -2.75
CA SER A 149 -9.64 26.51 -1.37
C SER A 149 -10.17 25.21 -0.78
N THR A 150 -11.27 24.68 -1.33
CA THR A 150 -11.86 23.40 -0.95
C THR A 150 -11.57 22.34 -1.99
N PRO A 151 -11.21 21.10 -1.59
CA PRO A 151 -10.94 20.05 -2.54
C PRO A 151 -12.23 19.58 -3.21
N SER A 152 -12.21 19.41 -4.53
CA SER A 152 -13.29 18.78 -5.31
C SER A 152 -13.27 17.25 -5.20
N VAL A 153 -12.09 16.68 -4.92
CA VAL A 153 -11.89 15.24 -4.71
C VAL A 153 -11.00 15.03 -3.50
N THR A 154 -11.37 14.09 -2.63
CA THR A 154 -10.51 13.58 -1.55
C THR A 154 -10.54 12.06 -1.61
N ARG A 155 -9.37 11.41 -1.65
CA ARG A 155 -9.26 9.95 -1.66
C ARG A 155 -8.10 9.44 -0.82
N ILE A 156 -8.33 8.31 -0.15
CA ILE A 156 -7.27 7.57 0.53
C ILE A 156 -6.62 6.64 -0.50
N LEU A 157 -5.29 6.73 -0.64
CA LEU A 157 -4.52 5.99 -1.63
C LEU A 157 -3.89 4.72 -1.06
N THR A 158 -3.55 4.72 0.23
CA THR A 158 -2.79 3.62 0.84
C THR A 158 -3.33 3.21 2.20
N GLY A 159 -2.90 2.03 2.65
CA GLY A 159 -2.93 1.70 4.08
C GLY A 159 -1.97 2.59 4.89
N ALA A 160 -1.87 2.31 6.19
CA ALA A 160 -1.01 3.07 7.09
C ALA A 160 0.48 2.95 6.70
N VAL A 161 1.12 4.11 6.51
CA VAL A 161 2.55 4.27 6.25
C VAL A 161 3.27 4.44 7.59
N ILE A 162 4.30 3.64 7.80
CA ILE A 162 5.17 3.72 8.97
C ILE A 162 6.15 4.89 8.78
N ALA A 163 6.41 5.61 9.87
CA ALA A 163 7.44 6.65 9.87
C ALA A 163 8.82 6.05 9.56
N PRO A 164 9.67 6.76 8.79
CA PRO A 164 11.03 6.31 8.54
C PRO A 164 11.82 6.20 9.86
N SER A 165 12.69 5.20 9.95
CA SER A 165 13.71 5.10 11.00
C SER A 165 14.87 6.05 10.72
N ALA A 166 15.74 6.28 11.71
CA ALA A 166 16.90 7.15 11.54
C ALA A 166 17.77 6.68 10.35
N GLY A 167 18.10 7.59 9.44
CA GLY A 167 18.86 7.29 8.22
C GLY A 167 18.04 6.74 7.05
N GLU A 168 16.76 6.40 7.26
CA GLU A 168 15.85 6.08 6.16
C GLU A 168 15.33 7.35 5.49
N ARG A 169 14.99 7.24 4.20
CA ARG A 169 14.40 8.36 3.46
C ARG A 169 12.97 8.62 3.92
N PRO A 170 12.57 9.90 4.04
CA PRO A 170 11.17 10.25 4.28
C PRO A 170 10.27 9.88 3.10
N LEU A 171 8.95 10.05 3.31
CA LEU A 171 7.94 9.77 2.29
C LEU A 171 8.23 10.48 0.98
N PHE A 172 8.59 11.77 1.05
CA PHE A 172 9.02 12.54 -0.11
C PHE A 172 10.45 13.05 0.08
N SER A 173 11.32 12.72 -0.88
CA SER A 173 12.67 13.25 -1.01
C SER A 173 12.84 13.92 -2.37
N TYR A 174 13.49 15.06 -2.42
CA TYR A 174 13.55 15.90 -3.62
C TYR A 174 14.97 15.93 -4.19
N GLN A 175 15.10 15.83 -5.51
CA GLN A 175 16.38 15.86 -6.21
C GLN A 175 16.47 17.04 -7.17
N THR A 176 17.67 17.58 -7.33
CA THR A 176 17.94 18.66 -8.29
C THR A 176 18.34 18.13 -9.66
N VAL A 177 18.52 19.05 -10.61
CA VAL A 177 19.08 18.72 -11.93
C VAL A 177 20.54 18.23 -11.80
N THR A 178 21.30 18.75 -10.84
CA THR A 178 22.72 18.47 -10.72
C THR A 178 22.97 17.08 -10.10
N ASN A 179 23.30 16.10 -10.94
CA ASN A 179 23.77 14.77 -10.56
C ASN A 179 22.85 13.98 -9.60
N GLY A 180 21.53 14.21 -9.63
CA GLY A 180 20.58 13.52 -8.74
C GLY A 180 20.76 13.83 -7.25
N THR A 181 21.42 14.95 -6.93
CA THR A 181 21.68 15.38 -5.55
C THR A 181 20.36 15.67 -4.83
N TYR A 182 20.22 15.14 -3.61
CA TYR A 182 19.05 15.40 -2.79
C TYR A 182 19.11 16.78 -2.15
N LEU A 183 17.99 17.50 -2.21
CA LEU A 183 17.80 18.73 -1.44
C LEU A 183 17.58 18.40 0.02
N THR A 184 18.24 19.14 0.90
CA THR A 184 17.89 19.17 2.32
C THR A 184 16.54 19.84 2.48
N VAL A 185 15.60 19.17 3.15
CA VAL A 185 14.26 19.69 3.47
C VAL A 185 14.28 20.24 4.90
N PRO A 186 14.21 21.58 5.09
CA PRO A 186 14.07 22.19 6.41
C PRO A 186 12.74 21.84 7.09
N SER A 187 12.63 22.15 8.38
CA SER A 187 11.34 22.09 9.08
C SER A 187 10.34 23.05 8.41
N GLY A 188 9.24 22.52 7.88
CA GLY A 188 8.24 23.29 7.13
C GLY A 188 8.37 23.18 5.60
N GLY A 189 9.30 22.37 5.09
CA GLY A 189 9.45 22.08 3.67
C GLY A 189 10.51 22.91 2.96
N LEU A 190 10.70 22.64 1.66
CA LEU A 190 11.62 23.37 0.78
C LEU A 190 11.28 24.86 0.70
N THR A 191 12.32 25.70 0.61
CA THR A 191 12.17 27.15 0.48
C THR A 191 11.70 27.57 -0.92
N ALA A 192 11.20 28.80 -1.04
CA ALA A 192 10.79 29.37 -2.32
C ALA A 192 11.89 29.38 -3.40
N SER A 193 13.17 29.44 -3.01
CA SER A 193 14.30 29.36 -3.94
C SER A 193 14.66 27.92 -4.33
N GLN A 194 14.28 26.93 -3.52
CA GLN A 194 14.52 25.50 -3.78
C GLN A 194 13.40 24.87 -4.61
N LEU A 195 12.14 25.30 -4.45
CA LEU A 195 10.99 24.74 -5.19
C LEU A 195 11.19 24.72 -6.72
N PRO A 196 11.74 25.78 -7.37
CA PRO A 196 12.02 25.77 -8.80
C PRO A 196 13.17 24.86 -9.21
N GLN A 197 13.96 24.33 -8.27
CA GLN A 197 15.12 23.47 -8.54
C GLN A 197 14.76 21.98 -8.53
N VAL A 198 13.56 21.63 -8.06
CA VAL A 198 13.11 20.23 -7.95
C VAL A 198 12.89 19.65 -9.34
N ALA A 199 13.64 18.60 -9.64
CA ALA A 199 13.69 17.96 -10.94
C ALA A 199 13.28 16.47 -10.89
N ALA A 200 13.35 15.85 -9.72
CA ALA A 200 12.79 14.53 -9.45
C ALA A 200 12.33 14.43 -7.99
N VAL A 201 11.36 13.55 -7.74
CA VAL A 201 10.89 13.21 -6.39
C VAL A 201 11.03 11.71 -6.20
N THR A 202 11.74 11.31 -5.16
CA THR A 202 11.75 9.93 -4.67
C THR A 202 10.67 9.78 -3.62
N VAL A 203 9.70 8.92 -3.91
CA VAL A 203 8.62 8.54 -3.00
C VAL A 203 9.02 7.25 -2.30
N THR A 204 9.15 7.26 -0.98
CA THR A 204 9.51 6.08 -0.18
C THR A 204 8.41 5.75 0.82
N MET A 205 7.69 4.64 0.61
CA MET A 205 6.64 4.17 1.51
C MET A 205 7.09 2.94 2.27
N LYS A 206 7.21 3.06 3.59
CA LYS A 206 7.37 1.92 4.49
C LYS A 206 5.99 1.50 4.96
N ILE A 207 5.52 0.33 4.56
CA ILE A 207 4.20 -0.18 4.95
C ILE A 207 4.32 -1.23 6.03
N LYS A 208 3.34 -1.23 6.94
CA LYS A 208 3.26 -2.20 8.00
C LYS A 208 2.98 -3.58 7.41
N GLY A 209 3.83 -4.53 7.75
CA GLY A 209 3.46 -5.93 7.68
C GLY A 209 2.25 -6.19 8.59
N ALA A 210 1.41 -7.16 8.29
CA ALA A 210 0.31 -7.49 9.19
C ALA A 210 0.85 -7.96 10.57
N SER A 211 0.18 -7.52 11.64
CA SER A 211 0.48 -7.95 13.01
C SER A 211 -0.49 -9.06 13.40
N GLY A 212 0.02 -10.25 13.73
CA GLY A 212 -0.83 -11.30 14.27
C GLY A 212 -1.05 -11.15 15.78
N ALA A 213 -2.10 -11.77 16.32
CA ALA A 213 -2.54 -11.68 17.73
C ALA A 213 -1.56 -12.22 18.81
N GLY A 214 -0.28 -12.42 18.46
CA GLY A 214 0.80 -12.85 19.38
C GLY A 214 2.02 -11.93 19.33
N GLY A 215 1.85 -10.65 18.99
CA GLY A 215 2.92 -9.64 19.05
C GLY A 215 3.98 -9.71 17.94
N GLY A 216 4.09 -10.82 17.20
CA GLY A 216 4.95 -10.92 16.03
C GLY A 216 4.40 -10.10 14.85
N ALA A 217 4.90 -8.89 14.66
CA ALA A 217 4.69 -8.14 13.43
C ALA A 217 5.51 -8.80 12.30
N SER A 218 4.92 -8.99 11.13
CA SER A 218 5.71 -9.29 9.94
C SER A 218 6.61 -8.09 9.60
N SER A 219 7.79 -8.36 9.07
CA SER A 219 8.78 -7.32 8.75
C SER A 219 8.15 -6.25 7.85
N PRO A 220 8.31 -4.95 8.19
CA PRO A 220 7.86 -3.87 7.32
C PRO A 220 8.44 -3.99 5.91
N MET A 221 7.66 -3.65 4.90
CA MET A 221 8.11 -3.59 3.51
C MET A 221 8.32 -2.14 3.12
N THR A 222 9.42 -1.86 2.42
CA THR A 222 9.69 -0.53 1.87
C THR A 222 9.56 -0.57 0.35
N ILE A 223 8.72 0.31 -0.19
CA ILE A 223 8.53 0.53 -1.62
C ILE A 223 9.10 1.91 -1.93
N SER A 224 9.98 1.99 -2.92
CA SER A 224 10.58 3.26 -3.35
C SER A 224 10.46 3.42 -4.85
N ASN A 225 10.12 4.63 -5.29
CA ASN A 225 10.09 4.99 -6.70
C ASN A 225 10.58 6.43 -6.89
N THR A 226 11.42 6.66 -7.90
CA THR A 226 11.88 8.00 -8.26
C THR A 226 11.20 8.44 -9.55
N VAL A 227 10.55 9.59 -9.49
CA VAL A 227 9.78 10.16 -10.60
C VAL A 227 10.46 11.44 -11.05
N GLY A 228 10.96 11.45 -12.29
CA GLY A 228 11.47 12.65 -12.94
C GLY A 228 10.33 13.57 -13.38
N LEU A 229 10.53 14.88 -13.26
CA LEU A 229 9.55 15.88 -13.66
C LEU A 229 9.99 16.61 -14.93
N PRO A 230 9.06 16.90 -15.86
CA PRO A 230 9.34 17.67 -17.07
C PRO A 230 9.32 19.19 -16.83
N ASN A 231 9.00 19.65 -15.62
CA ASN A 231 8.79 21.06 -15.27
C ASN A 231 9.98 21.99 -15.56
N LEU A 232 11.20 21.44 -15.69
CA LEU A 232 12.41 22.21 -16.00
C LEU A 232 12.80 22.18 -17.48
N GLY A 233 11.96 21.61 -18.35
CA GLY A 233 12.24 21.50 -19.80
C GLY A 233 13.37 20.52 -20.14
N LEU A 234 13.76 19.66 -19.19
CA LEU A 234 14.83 18.68 -19.34
C LEU A 234 14.21 17.27 -19.41
N ALA A 235 14.47 16.55 -20.50
CA ALA A 235 14.07 15.15 -20.63
C ALA A 235 14.94 14.28 -19.70
N ARG A 236 14.31 13.52 -18.80
CA ARG A 236 14.99 12.55 -17.91
C ARG A 236 14.46 11.15 -18.18
N THR A 237 14.66 10.67 -19.40
CA THR A 237 14.56 9.24 -19.71
C THR A 237 15.73 8.54 -19.04
N GLY A 238 15.49 7.43 -18.32
CA GLY A 238 16.42 6.78 -17.40
C GLY A 238 17.66 6.15 -18.05
N GLN A 239 18.50 6.96 -18.69
CA GLN A 239 19.73 6.53 -19.36
C GLN A 239 21.01 7.16 -18.78
N ASP A 240 20.89 8.11 -17.85
CA ASP A 240 22.05 8.75 -17.18
C ASP A 240 21.94 8.64 -15.65
N MET A 241 22.06 7.41 -15.14
CA MET A 241 22.51 7.17 -13.77
C MET A 241 23.79 6.33 -13.86
N PRO A 242 24.94 6.80 -13.34
CA PRO A 242 26.12 5.95 -13.17
C PRO A 242 25.87 4.83 -12.16
#